data_AF-A0A2W2IX54-F1
#
_entry.id   AF-A0A2W2IX54-F1
#
_cell.length_a   1.000
_cell.length_b   1.000
_cell.length_c   1.000
_cell.angle_alpha   90.00
_cell.angle_beta   90.00
_cell.angle_gamma   90.00
#
_symmetry.space_group_name_H-M   'P 1'
#
loop_
_entity.id
_entity.type
_entity.pdbx_description
1 polymer ?
#
loop_
_entity_poly.entity_id
_entity_poly.type
_entity_poly.pdbx_seq_one_letter_code
_entity_poly.pdbx_strand_id
1 'polypeptide(L)'
;MPRQLPRKALGHDALRALGKAGVRGARPRLRSTAAVFTTLSAVAATSILTGPSVAEPFAASPCALRRTDAHHSEGLDTWNTSYPQPTRPLDAALVFLSFPDSAPLSTPAELAADHFPATSRFYEQASHGRFTLRPHPLRHWIRMPRPSTAYAMSRDWNPQKRAAYLGDAFAAADPEVDFSRYDVVYFVADPDAPGVDSDATKVVNLDIPLQADGKEIRRVVTVFERHPPDRLVLAHETGHVFDLPDLYHRPVDGKGDWDTYVGDWDLMGSQFALSPDLFAWHKWKLGWLDPRQVTCVRSPGSTRLTLEPVEV
;
A
#
# COMPACT_ATOMS: atom_id res chain seq x y z
N MET A 1 -57.99 18.94 23.34
CA MET A 1 -58.75 19.92 22.54
C MET A 1 -58.19 19.95 21.12
N PRO A 2 -59.03 20.17 20.10
CA PRO A 2 -59.11 19.29 18.94
C PRO A 2 -58.34 19.76 17.70
N ARG A 3 -57.97 18.76 16.88
CA ARG A 3 -57.64 18.86 15.45
C ARG A 3 -58.96 18.76 14.66
N GLN A 4 -59.24 19.73 13.78
CA GLN A 4 -60.23 19.66 12.69
C GLN A 4 -59.63 20.41 11.49
N LEU A 5 -59.12 19.72 10.46
CA LEU A 5 -59.75 19.20 9.23
C LEU A 5 -59.65 20.18 8.03
N PRO A 6 -59.50 19.67 6.79
CA PRO A 6 -58.87 20.35 5.66
C PRO A 6 -59.87 20.96 4.67
N ARG A 7 -59.43 21.89 3.83
CA ARG A 7 -60.18 22.34 2.65
C ARG A 7 -59.54 21.85 1.34
N LYS A 8 -60.31 21.02 0.64
CA LYS A 8 -60.14 20.59 -0.74
C LYS A 8 -60.39 21.74 -1.73
N ALA A 9 -59.68 21.62 -2.85
CA ALA A 9 -60.08 21.91 -4.23
C ALA A 9 -60.60 23.31 -4.58
N LEU A 10 -59.80 24.02 -5.39
CA LEU A 10 -60.30 25.02 -6.33
C LEU A 10 -60.16 24.44 -7.73
N GLY A 11 -61.31 24.12 -8.30
CA GLY A 11 -61.47 23.63 -9.66
C GLY A 11 -61.33 24.75 -10.69
N HIS A 12 -61.04 24.29 -11.90
CA HIS A 12 -61.17 24.97 -13.17
C HIS A 12 -62.43 25.83 -13.25
N ASP A 13 -62.25 27.13 -13.56
CA ASP A 13 -63.02 27.89 -14.57
C ASP A 13 -62.98 29.39 -14.24
N ALA A 14 -61.98 30.10 -14.77
CA ALA A 14 -62.08 31.55 -15.03
C ALA A 14 -60.86 32.08 -15.83
N LEU A 15 -60.45 31.40 -16.91
CA LEU A 15 -59.58 32.00 -17.93
C LEU A 15 -60.45 32.48 -19.11
N ARG A 16 -61.19 33.56 -18.88
CA ARG A 16 -61.80 34.36 -19.95
C ARG A 16 -61.65 35.83 -19.61
N ALA A 17 -60.57 36.41 -20.12
CA ALA A 17 -60.51 37.74 -20.71
C ALA A 17 -59.08 38.22 -20.60
N LEU A 18 -58.34 38.18 -21.71
CA LEU A 18 -57.43 39.25 -22.09
C LEU A 18 -56.99 39.03 -23.54
N GLY A 19 -57.41 39.95 -24.40
CA GLY A 19 -56.55 40.48 -25.46
C GLY A 19 -56.46 39.68 -26.76
N LYS A 20 -57.46 39.83 -27.63
CA LYS A 20 -57.26 39.77 -29.07
C LYS A 20 -56.43 40.99 -29.52
N ALA A 21 -55.25 40.79 -30.08
CA ALA A 21 -54.64 41.68 -31.07
C ALA A 21 -53.70 40.84 -31.96
N GLY A 22 -53.95 40.86 -33.26
CA GLY A 22 -53.51 39.81 -34.18
C GLY A 22 -52.07 39.94 -34.68
N VAL A 23 -51.55 38.80 -35.16
CA VAL A 23 -50.57 38.73 -36.26
C VAL A 23 -50.89 37.46 -37.06
N ARG A 24 -51.05 37.63 -38.37
CA ARG A 24 -51.20 36.57 -39.37
C ARG A 24 -49.89 35.79 -39.52
N GLY A 25 -50.00 34.47 -39.71
CA GLY A 25 -49.12 33.74 -40.62
C GLY A 25 -47.96 32.95 -40.03
N ALA A 26 -47.83 31.72 -40.54
CA ALA A 26 -46.64 30.87 -40.59
C ALA A 26 -46.35 29.87 -39.44
N ARG A 27 -46.76 28.61 -39.71
CA ARG A 27 -45.99 27.35 -39.61
C ARG A 27 -45.60 26.81 -38.22
N PRO A 28 -46.35 25.81 -37.69
CA PRO A 28 -45.94 25.00 -36.53
C PRO A 28 -44.65 24.22 -36.76
N ARG A 29 -44.33 23.90 -38.02
CA ARG A 29 -43.16 23.09 -38.41
C ARG A 29 -41.81 23.77 -38.13
N LEU A 30 -41.75 25.10 -38.09
CA LEU A 30 -40.50 25.85 -37.84
C LEU A 30 -40.09 25.86 -36.36
N ARG A 31 -41.05 25.73 -35.43
CA ARG A 31 -40.75 25.66 -33.99
C ARG A 31 -40.19 24.29 -33.57
N SER A 32 -40.64 23.22 -34.24
CA SER A 32 -40.12 21.87 -34.02
C SER A 32 -38.68 21.71 -34.55
N THR A 33 -38.36 22.30 -35.70
CA THR A 33 -36.98 22.26 -36.22
C THR A 33 -36.01 23.06 -35.34
N ALA A 34 -36.41 24.23 -34.83
CA ALA A 34 -35.56 25.02 -33.95
C ALA A 34 -35.26 24.29 -32.62
N ALA A 35 -36.23 23.58 -32.05
CA ALA A 35 -36.04 22.79 -30.82
C ALA A 35 -35.17 21.54 -31.02
N VAL A 36 -35.23 20.91 -32.19
CA VAL A 36 -34.35 19.79 -32.55
C VAL A 36 -32.91 20.26 -32.77
N PHE A 37 -32.70 21.44 -33.37
CA PHE A 37 -31.37 21.99 -33.58
C PHE A 37 -30.69 22.45 -32.28
N THR A 38 -31.44 23.00 -31.32
CA THR A 38 -30.87 23.37 -30.00
C THR A 38 -30.52 22.15 -29.16
N THR A 39 -31.32 21.08 -29.21
CA THR A 39 -31.01 19.82 -28.51
C THR A 39 -29.84 19.07 -29.15
N LEU A 40 -29.74 19.02 -30.49
CA LEU A 40 -28.56 18.45 -31.16
C LEU A 40 -27.27 19.23 -30.87
N SER A 41 -27.34 20.56 -30.79
CA SER A 41 -26.17 21.40 -30.47
C SER A 41 -25.69 21.20 -29.03
N ALA A 42 -26.61 21.00 -28.08
CA ALA A 42 -26.28 20.70 -26.68
C ALA A 42 -25.67 19.29 -26.50
N VAL A 43 -26.09 18.31 -27.31
CA VAL A 43 -25.50 16.96 -27.32
C VAL A 43 -24.14 16.97 -28.01
N ALA A 44 -23.96 17.70 -29.12
CA ALA A 44 -22.67 17.86 -29.77
C ALA A 44 -21.65 18.59 -28.85
N ALA A 45 -22.08 19.62 -28.12
CA ALA A 45 -21.23 20.33 -27.16
C ALA A 45 -20.76 19.46 -25.98
N THR A 46 -21.53 18.44 -25.59
CA THR A 46 -21.14 17.46 -24.56
C THR A 46 -20.36 16.26 -25.12
N SER A 47 -20.40 16.03 -26.44
CA SER A 47 -19.72 14.90 -27.09
C SER A 47 -18.28 15.20 -27.53
N ILE A 48 -17.89 16.48 -27.66
CA ILE A 48 -16.61 16.90 -28.26
C ILE A 48 -15.46 17.02 -27.23
N LEU A 49 -15.70 16.71 -25.95
CA LEU A 49 -14.65 16.65 -24.91
C LEU A 49 -14.21 15.22 -24.55
N THR A 50 -14.22 14.31 -25.53
CA THR A 50 -13.48 13.03 -25.43
C THR A 50 -12.30 13.06 -26.39
N GLY A 51 -11.37 13.98 -26.14
CA GLY A 51 -10.01 13.79 -26.63
C GLY A 51 -9.46 12.48 -26.05
N PRO A 52 -8.62 11.73 -26.77
CA PRO A 52 -7.90 10.64 -26.15
C PRO A 52 -7.14 11.25 -24.97
N SER A 53 -7.49 10.85 -23.75
CA SER A 53 -6.60 11.03 -22.61
C SER A 53 -5.42 10.13 -22.93
N VAL A 54 -4.48 10.65 -23.70
CA VAL A 54 -3.15 10.07 -23.81
C VAL A 54 -2.63 10.19 -22.39
N ALA A 55 -2.72 9.10 -21.64
CA ALA A 55 -1.93 8.94 -20.44
C ALA A 55 -0.48 9.06 -20.92
N GLU A 56 0.08 10.26 -20.82
CA GLU A 56 1.51 10.42 -21.01
C GLU A 56 2.17 9.45 -20.04
N PRO A 57 3.08 8.58 -20.53
CA PRO A 57 3.74 7.63 -19.68
C PRO A 57 4.53 8.41 -18.65
N PHE A 58 4.13 8.30 -17.37
CA PHE A 58 4.93 8.67 -16.20
C PHE A 58 5.89 9.85 -16.46
N ALA A 59 5.39 11.00 -16.91
CA ALA A 59 6.20 12.21 -16.87
C ALA A 59 6.33 12.52 -15.38
N ALA A 60 7.43 12.07 -14.76
CA ALA A 60 7.74 12.34 -13.37
C ALA A 60 7.42 13.83 -13.13
N SER A 61 6.50 14.10 -12.20
CA SER A 61 6.09 15.48 -11.91
C SER A 61 7.37 16.28 -11.74
N PRO A 62 7.58 17.44 -12.40
CA PRO A 62 8.96 17.89 -12.63
C PRO A 62 9.70 18.46 -11.39
N CYS A 63 9.28 18.11 -10.17
CA CYS A 63 10.01 18.22 -8.90
C CYS A 63 10.26 16.86 -8.22
N ALA A 64 9.87 15.74 -8.83
CA ALA A 64 10.24 14.41 -8.38
C ALA A 64 11.77 14.32 -8.34
N LEU A 65 12.30 13.80 -7.23
CA LEU A 65 13.72 13.54 -7.12
C LEU A 65 14.09 12.40 -8.08
N ARG A 66 15.24 12.53 -8.72
CA ARG A 66 15.79 11.44 -9.53
C ARG A 66 16.28 10.32 -8.63
N ARG A 67 16.05 9.09 -9.05
CA ARG A 67 16.69 7.94 -8.44
C ARG A 67 18.20 8.04 -8.53
N THR A 68 18.83 7.53 -7.48
CA THR A 68 20.27 7.43 -7.34
C THR A 68 20.66 5.97 -7.08
N ASP A 69 21.95 5.68 -7.06
CA ASP A 69 22.47 4.35 -6.71
C ASP A 69 22.44 4.08 -5.20
N ALA A 70 21.87 4.99 -4.40
CA ALA A 70 21.66 4.75 -2.98
C ALA A 70 20.70 3.56 -2.78
N HIS A 71 21.06 2.67 -1.86
CA HIS A 71 20.14 1.63 -1.40
C HIS A 71 18.88 2.29 -0.83
N HIS A 72 17.70 1.81 -1.25
CA HIS A 72 16.41 2.45 -0.95
C HIS A 72 16.32 3.94 -1.31
N SER A 73 16.86 4.31 -2.49
CA SER A 73 16.80 5.68 -3.03
C SER A 73 15.39 6.30 -2.89
N GLU A 74 15.35 7.54 -2.40
CA GLU A 74 14.10 8.33 -2.28
C GLU A 74 13.67 9.02 -3.59
N GLY A 75 14.41 8.80 -4.68
CA GLY A 75 13.98 9.23 -6.00
C GLY A 75 12.79 8.42 -6.52
N LEU A 76 11.90 9.08 -7.25
CA LEU A 76 10.64 8.50 -7.75
C LEU A 76 10.38 8.79 -9.24
N ASP A 77 11.40 9.26 -9.97
CA ASP A 77 11.32 9.46 -11.42
C ASP A 77 11.17 8.14 -12.21
N THR A 78 11.61 7.03 -11.62
CA THR A 78 11.44 5.66 -12.12
C THR A 78 11.16 4.69 -10.96
N TRP A 79 10.69 3.47 -11.25
CA TRP A 79 10.53 2.42 -10.24
C TRP A 79 11.73 1.46 -10.25
N ASN A 80 12.17 0.98 -9.08
CA ASN A 80 13.15 -0.09 -9.02
C ASN A 80 12.51 -1.42 -9.40
N THR A 81 12.73 -1.88 -10.62
CA THR A 81 12.20 -3.17 -11.07
C THR A 81 12.77 -4.38 -10.31
N SER A 82 13.78 -4.17 -9.46
CA SER A 82 14.21 -5.21 -8.53
C SER A 82 13.24 -5.42 -7.37
N TYR A 83 12.33 -4.51 -7.08
CA TYR A 83 11.33 -4.60 -6.02
C TYR A 83 9.91 -4.71 -6.61
N PRO A 84 9.01 -5.50 -6.01
CA PRO A 84 7.60 -5.49 -6.40
C PRO A 84 6.97 -4.13 -6.13
N GLN A 85 6.24 -3.58 -7.10
CA GLN A 85 5.51 -2.33 -6.91
C GLN A 85 4.15 -2.61 -6.26
N PRO A 86 3.80 -1.99 -5.12
CA PRO A 86 2.55 -2.26 -4.40
C PRO A 86 1.37 -1.47 -4.99
N THR A 87 1.08 -1.64 -6.27
CA THR A 87 -0.04 -0.97 -6.99
C THR A 87 -1.15 -1.92 -7.40
N ARG A 88 -1.01 -3.19 -7.03
CA ARG A 88 -1.99 -4.27 -7.21
C ARG A 88 -1.97 -5.16 -5.96
N PRO A 89 -2.97 -6.04 -5.76
CA PRO A 89 -2.86 -7.05 -4.74
C PRO A 89 -1.60 -7.92 -4.94
N LEU A 90 -0.88 -8.15 -3.84
CA LEU A 90 0.30 -9.02 -3.77
C LEU A 90 0.02 -10.18 -2.82
N ASP A 91 0.31 -11.39 -3.25
CA ASP A 91 0.14 -12.60 -2.44
C ASP A 91 1.42 -12.90 -1.67
N ALA A 92 1.29 -13.20 -0.38
CA ALA A 92 2.40 -13.43 0.53
C ALA A 92 2.31 -14.79 1.21
N ALA A 93 3.33 -15.63 1.05
CA ALA A 93 3.43 -16.88 1.80
C ALA A 93 3.96 -16.61 3.22
N LEU A 94 3.31 -17.18 4.24
CA LEU A 94 3.89 -17.27 5.57
C LEU A 94 4.26 -18.73 5.84
N VAL A 95 5.56 -19.00 5.88
CA VAL A 95 6.12 -20.32 6.10
C VAL A 95 6.68 -20.38 7.53
N PHE A 96 6.13 -21.27 8.34
CA PHE A 96 6.46 -21.40 9.76
C PHE A 96 7.54 -22.46 9.95
N LEU A 97 8.65 -22.10 10.60
CA LEU A 97 9.86 -22.91 10.70
C LEU A 97 10.10 -23.36 12.13
N SER A 98 10.07 -24.67 12.33
CA SER A 98 10.42 -25.31 13.61
C SER A 98 11.83 -25.88 13.56
N PHE A 99 12.46 -26.07 14.72
CA PHE A 99 13.84 -26.54 14.79
C PHE A 99 13.97 -27.84 15.58
N PRO A 100 14.97 -28.68 15.32
CA PRO A 100 15.16 -29.93 16.06
C PRO A 100 15.39 -29.80 17.57
N ASP A 101 15.91 -28.66 18.02
CA ASP A 101 16.21 -28.32 19.41
C ASP A 101 15.06 -27.59 20.13
N SER A 102 13.92 -27.40 19.46
CA SER A 102 12.73 -26.75 20.03
C SER A 102 11.46 -27.53 19.70
N ALA A 103 10.48 -27.47 20.61
CA ALA A 103 9.13 -27.91 20.37
C ALA A 103 8.23 -26.68 20.45
N PRO A 104 7.66 -26.19 19.31
CA PRO A 104 6.89 -24.97 19.32
C PRO A 104 5.71 -25.03 20.30
N LEU A 105 5.56 -23.99 21.12
CA LEU A 105 4.43 -23.88 22.05
C LEU A 105 3.21 -23.22 21.40
N SER A 106 3.45 -22.44 20.35
CA SER A 106 2.44 -21.74 19.56
C SER A 106 2.15 -22.48 18.25
N THR A 107 0.95 -22.28 17.70
CA THR A 107 0.55 -22.78 16.40
C THR A 107 0.81 -21.76 15.28
N PRO A 108 0.99 -22.21 14.03
CA PRO A 108 1.04 -21.31 12.86
C PRO A 108 -0.13 -20.35 12.75
N ALA A 109 -1.32 -20.79 13.19
CA ALA A 109 -2.53 -19.95 13.17
C ALA A 109 -2.47 -18.81 14.20
N GLU A 110 -1.93 -19.06 15.39
CA GLU A 110 -1.73 -18.04 16.43
C GLU A 110 -0.69 -17.02 15.96
N LEU A 111 0.46 -17.47 15.44
CA LEU A 111 1.50 -16.58 14.92
C LEU A 111 1.04 -15.79 13.68
N ALA A 112 0.20 -16.37 12.82
CA ALA A 112 -0.41 -15.63 11.72
C ALA A 112 -1.36 -14.52 12.22
N ALA A 113 -2.12 -14.82 13.29
CA ALA A 113 -3.11 -13.91 13.86
C ALA A 113 -2.49 -12.70 14.58
N ASP A 114 -1.24 -12.81 15.02
CA ASP A 114 -0.48 -11.70 15.60
C ASP A 114 -0.28 -10.55 14.59
N HIS A 115 -0.07 -10.90 13.32
CA HIS A 115 0.24 -9.93 12.28
C HIS A 115 -0.96 -9.62 11.37
N PHE A 116 -1.81 -10.60 11.11
CA PHE A 116 -2.93 -10.48 10.19
C PHE A 116 -4.26 -10.58 10.91
N PRO A 117 -5.24 -9.71 10.58
CA PRO A 117 -5.28 -8.80 9.42
C PRO A 117 -4.71 -7.40 9.67
N ALA A 118 -3.98 -7.15 10.77
CA ALA A 118 -3.48 -5.82 11.09
C ALA A 118 -2.58 -5.23 9.99
N THR A 119 -1.59 -5.99 9.51
CA THR A 119 -0.69 -5.58 8.41
C THR A 119 -1.45 -5.34 7.10
N SER A 120 -2.38 -6.23 6.72
CA SER A 120 -3.19 -6.03 5.51
C SER A 120 -4.03 -4.75 5.58
N ARG A 121 -4.66 -4.48 6.73
CA ARG A 121 -5.47 -3.27 6.93
C ARG A 121 -4.63 -2.01 6.92
N PHE A 122 -3.44 -2.03 7.52
CA PHE A 122 -2.52 -0.89 7.45
C PHE A 122 -2.26 -0.49 6.00
N TYR A 123 -1.87 -1.45 5.15
CA TYR A 123 -1.58 -1.17 3.75
C TYR A 123 -2.80 -0.78 2.94
N GLU A 124 -3.95 -1.39 3.19
CA GLU A 124 -5.21 -1.01 2.55
C GLU A 124 -5.59 0.44 2.88
N GLN A 125 -5.45 0.86 4.14
CA GLN A 125 -5.73 2.23 4.59
C GLN A 125 -4.70 3.22 4.04
N ALA A 126 -3.40 2.97 4.27
CA ALA A 126 -2.32 3.86 3.86
C ALA A 126 -2.28 4.11 2.35
N SER A 127 -2.72 3.13 1.55
CA SER A 127 -2.81 3.21 0.09
C SER A 127 -4.13 3.73 -0.46
N HIS A 128 -5.08 4.13 0.40
CA HIS A 128 -6.43 4.53 0.01
C HIS A 128 -7.16 3.44 -0.82
N GLY A 129 -6.97 2.17 -0.45
CA GLY A 129 -7.55 1.01 -1.12
C GLY A 129 -6.88 0.59 -2.42
N ARG A 130 -5.76 1.22 -2.82
CA ARG A 130 -5.02 0.88 -4.06
C ARG A 130 -4.17 -0.38 -3.93
N PHE A 131 -3.80 -0.74 -2.71
CA PHE A 131 -2.93 -1.87 -2.43
C PHE A 131 -3.55 -2.82 -1.39
N THR A 132 -3.32 -4.12 -1.57
CA THR A 132 -3.70 -5.13 -0.58
C THR A 132 -2.62 -6.20 -0.52
N LEU A 133 -2.07 -6.42 0.67
CA LEU A 133 -1.23 -7.58 0.95
C LEU A 133 -2.10 -8.75 1.40
N ARG A 134 -2.04 -9.88 0.69
CA ARG A 134 -2.87 -11.07 0.95
C ARG A 134 -2.03 -12.17 1.60
N PRO A 135 -2.22 -12.47 2.89
CA PRO A 135 -1.48 -13.54 3.54
C PRO A 135 -2.00 -14.92 3.16
N HIS A 136 -1.09 -15.85 2.92
CA HIS A 136 -1.34 -17.28 2.73
C HIS A 136 -0.51 -18.05 3.76
N PRO A 137 -0.98 -18.14 5.02
CA PRO A 137 -0.26 -18.86 6.05
C PRO A 137 -0.36 -20.36 5.85
N LEU A 138 0.79 -21.04 5.92
CA LEU A 138 0.84 -22.48 6.08
C LEU A 138 0.18 -22.89 7.40
N ARG A 139 -0.45 -24.05 7.41
CA ARG A 139 -1.20 -24.53 8.58
C ARG A 139 -0.36 -25.39 9.52
N HIS A 140 0.89 -25.65 9.15
CA HIS A 140 1.80 -26.54 9.86
C HIS A 140 3.21 -25.99 9.84
N TRP A 141 4.04 -26.55 10.73
CA TRP A 141 5.46 -26.25 10.83
C TRP A 141 6.24 -27.03 9.78
N ILE A 142 7.12 -26.35 9.04
CA ILE A 142 8.18 -26.96 8.26
C ILE A 142 9.39 -27.14 9.18
N ARG A 143 9.92 -28.36 9.27
CA ARG A 143 11.03 -28.67 10.18
C ARG A 143 12.37 -28.40 9.51
N MET A 144 13.14 -27.48 10.09
CA MET A 144 14.50 -27.17 9.66
C MET A 144 15.45 -28.36 9.90
N PRO A 145 16.49 -28.53 9.06
CA PRO A 145 17.39 -29.69 9.16
C PRO A 145 18.41 -29.59 10.31
N ARG A 146 18.64 -28.38 10.85
CA ARG A 146 19.62 -28.10 11.90
C ARG A 146 18.97 -27.37 13.08
N PRO A 147 19.52 -27.53 14.31
CA PRO A 147 19.05 -26.80 15.48
C PRO A 147 19.13 -25.29 15.28
N SER A 148 18.21 -24.53 15.89
CA SER A 148 18.11 -23.07 15.83
C SER A 148 19.46 -22.39 16.15
N THR A 149 20.16 -22.91 17.16
CA THR A 149 21.46 -22.43 17.62
C THR A 149 22.57 -22.51 16.56
N ALA A 150 22.43 -23.36 15.53
CA ALA A 150 23.43 -23.47 14.46
C ALA A 150 23.43 -22.25 13.52
N TYR A 151 22.31 -21.53 13.42
CA TYR A 151 22.12 -20.41 12.50
C TYR A 151 22.51 -19.06 13.09
N ALA A 152 22.73 -18.97 14.41
CA ALA A 152 23.11 -17.73 15.09
C ALA A 152 22.28 -16.51 14.63
N MET A 153 20.95 -16.67 14.63
CA MET A 153 20.01 -15.62 14.25
C MET A 153 20.15 -14.48 15.27
N SER A 154 20.62 -13.32 14.82
CA SER A 154 20.88 -12.16 15.68
C SER A 154 20.79 -10.86 14.89
N ARG A 155 20.73 -9.72 15.60
CA ARG A 155 20.68 -8.40 14.96
C ARG A 155 21.82 -8.19 13.95
N ASP A 156 23.06 -8.39 14.38
CA ASP A 156 24.28 -8.33 13.56
C ASP A 156 24.61 -9.68 12.91
N TRP A 157 23.62 -10.24 12.20
CA TRP A 157 23.68 -11.60 11.66
C TRP A 157 24.84 -11.83 10.69
N ASN A 158 25.69 -12.81 10.99
CA ASN A 158 26.76 -13.22 10.10
C ASN A 158 26.21 -13.63 8.69
N PRO A 159 26.74 -13.06 7.58
CA PRO A 159 26.21 -13.31 6.24
C PRO A 159 26.21 -14.79 5.81
N GLN A 160 27.25 -15.55 6.17
CA GLN A 160 27.34 -16.97 5.83
C GLN A 160 26.31 -17.79 6.60
N LYS A 161 26.11 -17.49 7.88
CA LYS A 161 25.08 -18.13 8.71
C LYS A 161 23.66 -17.81 8.21
N ARG A 162 23.43 -16.56 7.82
CA ARG A 162 22.19 -16.10 7.18
C ARG A 162 21.90 -16.83 5.87
N ALA A 163 22.89 -16.92 4.98
CA ALA A 163 22.75 -17.66 3.73
C ALA A 163 22.44 -19.14 3.98
N ALA A 164 23.08 -19.75 4.97
CA ALA A 164 22.85 -21.14 5.34
C ALA A 164 21.45 -21.37 5.94
N TYR A 165 20.92 -20.43 6.73
CA TYR A 165 19.54 -20.46 7.21
C TYR A 165 18.54 -20.40 6.07
N LEU A 166 18.70 -19.42 5.18
CA LEU A 166 17.76 -19.23 4.07
C LEU A 166 17.81 -20.39 3.09
N GLY A 167 19.00 -20.89 2.76
CA GLY A 167 19.16 -22.07 1.91
C GLY A 167 18.43 -23.29 2.47
N ASP A 168 18.58 -23.55 3.77
CA ASP A 168 17.89 -24.67 4.42
C ASP A 168 16.38 -24.45 4.51
N ALA A 169 15.93 -23.22 4.77
CA ALA A 169 14.50 -22.88 4.85
C ALA A 169 13.80 -23.07 3.49
N PHE A 170 14.42 -22.60 2.40
CA PHE A 170 13.92 -22.86 1.06
C PHE A 170 13.93 -24.35 0.73
N ALA A 171 15.04 -25.04 0.93
CA ALA A 171 15.14 -26.47 0.63
C ALA A 171 14.11 -27.32 1.41
N ALA A 172 13.79 -26.93 2.65
CA ALA A 172 12.78 -27.60 3.46
C ALA A 172 11.35 -27.29 3.03
N ALA A 173 11.08 -26.08 2.54
CA ALA A 173 9.73 -25.61 2.18
C ALA A 173 9.35 -25.89 0.72
N ASP A 174 10.32 -25.94 -0.21
CA ASP A 174 10.13 -26.13 -1.66
C ASP A 174 9.26 -27.35 -2.03
N PRO A 175 9.36 -28.52 -1.35
CA PRO A 175 8.47 -29.65 -1.65
C PRO A 175 6.98 -29.39 -1.36
N GLU A 176 6.67 -28.38 -0.56
CA GLU A 176 5.33 -28.10 -0.04
C GLU A 176 4.78 -26.74 -0.48
N VAL A 177 5.65 -25.83 -0.93
CA VAL A 177 5.32 -24.45 -1.27
C VAL A 177 5.84 -24.13 -2.66
N ASP A 178 4.93 -23.93 -3.60
CA ASP A 178 5.24 -23.36 -4.92
C ASP A 178 5.43 -21.83 -4.77
N PHE A 179 6.67 -21.40 -4.64
CA PHE A 179 7.09 -20.01 -4.45
C PHE A 179 6.81 -19.13 -5.69
N SER A 180 6.61 -19.73 -6.87
CA SER A 180 6.28 -18.97 -8.08
C SER A 180 4.96 -18.18 -7.93
N ARG A 181 4.07 -18.65 -7.04
CA ARG A 181 2.74 -18.10 -6.77
C ARG A 181 2.72 -16.87 -5.85
N TYR A 182 3.83 -16.55 -5.19
CA TYR A 182 3.85 -15.51 -4.16
C TYR A 182 4.78 -14.37 -4.52
N ASP A 183 4.33 -13.14 -4.34
CA ASP A 183 5.12 -11.92 -4.54
C ASP A 183 6.04 -11.63 -3.34
N VAL A 184 5.64 -12.08 -2.14
CA VAL A 184 6.36 -11.90 -0.87
C VAL A 184 6.46 -13.23 -0.12
N VAL A 185 7.59 -13.48 0.53
CA VAL A 185 7.79 -14.66 1.37
C VAL A 185 8.21 -14.21 2.77
N TYR A 186 7.48 -14.69 3.77
CA TYR A 186 7.81 -14.56 5.19
C TYR A 186 8.27 -15.93 5.71
N PHE A 187 9.49 -15.99 6.25
CA PHE A 187 9.91 -17.11 7.07
C PHE A 187 9.73 -16.74 8.54
N VAL A 188 8.77 -17.36 9.19
CA VAL A 188 8.43 -17.15 10.60
C VAL A 188 9.10 -18.24 11.41
N ALA A 189 10.10 -17.88 12.22
CA ALA A 189 10.77 -18.84 13.08
C ALA A 189 9.93 -19.14 14.33
N ASP A 190 10.08 -20.34 14.88
CA ASP A 190 9.58 -20.68 16.20
C ASP A 190 10.11 -19.70 17.26
N PRO A 191 9.25 -18.86 17.89
CA PRO A 191 9.68 -17.82 18.82
C PRO A 191 10.29 -18.39 20.11
N ASP A 192 9.99 -19.66 20.43
CA ASP A 192 10.47 -20.33 21.63
C ASP A 192 11.81 -21.06 21.42
N ALA A 193 12.32 -21.09 20.18
CA ALA A 193 13.56 -21.79 19.87
C ALA A 193 14.79 -21.03 20.42
N PRO A 194 15.72 -21.71 21.11
CA PRO A 194 16.78 -21.05 21.89
C PRO A 194 17.80 -20.28 21.05
N GLY A 195 17.87 -20.53 19.74
CA GLY A 195 18.74 -19.81 18.81
C GLY A 195 18.10 -18.63 18.09
N VAL A 196 16.83 -18.31 18.36
CA VAL A 196 16.10 -17.19 17.76
C VAL A 196 16.22 -15.97 18.68
N ASP A 197 16.85 -14.91 18.16
CA ASP A 197 16.91 -13.61 18.81
C ASP A 197 15.69 -12.78 18.42
N SER A 198 14.87 -12.41 19.42
CA SER A 198 13.62 -11.69 19.18
C SER A 198 13.79 -10.34 18.51
N ASP A 199 14.96 -9.74 18.69
CA ASP A 199 15.25 -8.37 18.27
C ASP A 199 15.91 -8.35 16.87
N ALA A 200 15.91 -9.51 16.18
CA ALA A 200 16.60 -9.74 14.93
C ALA A 200 15.68 -9.84 13.70
N THR A 201 14.37 -9.66 13.86
CA THR A 201 13.43 -9.54 12.73
C THR A 201 13.92 -8.45 11.78
N LYS A 202 13.97 -8.80 10.50
CA LYS A 202 14.38 -7.88 9.43
C LYS A 202 14.00 -8.42 8.05
N VAL A 203 13.91 -7.52 7.08
CA VAL A 203 14.03 -7.89 5.67
C VAL A 203 15.47 -8.26 5.34
N VAL A 204 15.63 -9.43 4.76
CA VAL A 204 16.91 -9.86 4.21
C VAL A 204 16.90 -9.64 2.70
N ASN A 205 17.66 -8.64 2.26
CA ASN A 205 18.04 -8.47 0.87
C ASN A 205 19.12 -9.51 0.51
N LEU A 206 18.88 -10.32 -0.53
CA LEU A 206 19.81 -11.33 -0.98
C LEU A 206 20.72 -10.76 -2.07
N ASP A 207 22.02 -10.71 -1.79
CA ASP A 207 23.04 -10.28 -2.76
C ASP A 207 23.07 -11.21 -3.98
N ILE A 208 22.81 -12.49 -3.75
CA ILE A 208 22.61 -13.51 -4.78
C ILE A 208 21.16 -13.98 -4.67
N PRO A 209 20.33 -13.72 -5.68
CA PRO A 209 18.96 -14.19 -5.68
C PRO A 209 18.89 -15.72 -5.59
N LEU A 210 17.99 -16.23 -4.77
CA LEU A 210 17.73 -17.66 -4.67
C LEU A 210 16.78 -18.07 -5.78
N GLN A 211 16.98 -19.26 -6.33
CA GLN A 211 16.09 -19.83 -7.34
C GLN A 211 15.22 -20.90 -6.67
N ALA A 212 13.91 -20.73 -6.71
CA ALA A 212 12.94 -21.73 -6.28
C ALA A 212 11.76 -21.72 -7.26
N ASP A 213 11.28 -22.89 -7.65
CA ASP A 213 10.17 -23.06 -8.61
C ASP A 213 10.30 -22.28 -9.93
N GLY A 214 11.54 -22.13 -10.44
CA GLY A 214 11.82 -21.37 -11.66
C GLY A 214 11.62 -19.85 -11.51
N LYS A 215 11.48 -19.36 -10.27
CA LYS A 215 11.40 -17.94 -9.93
C LYS A 215 12.66 -17.51 -9.18
N GLU A 216 13.13 -16.33 -9.57
CA GLU A 216 14.17 -15.63 -8.84
C GLU A 216 13.57 -14.92 -7.61
N ILE A 217 13.94 -15.39 -6.43
CA ILE A 217 13.58 -14.79 -5.14
C ILE A 217 14.74 -13.93 -4.67
N ARG A 218 14.55 -12.62 -4.75
CA ARG A 218 15.57 -11.63 -4.38
C ARG A 218 15.55 -11.25 -2.91
N ARG A 219 14.41 -11.47 -2.23
CA ARG A 219 14.17 -11.00 -0.86
C ARG A 219 13.23 -11.92 -0.14
N VAL A 220 13.47 -12.00 1.16
CA VAL A 220 12.61 -12.69 2.12
C VAL A 220 12.57 -11.83 3.37
N VAL A 221 11.42 -11.81 4.02
CA VAL A 221 11.28 -11.22 5.35
C VAL A 221 11.47 -12.35 6.37
N THR A 222 12.48 -12.23 7.22
CA THR A 222 12.67 -13.17 8.33
C THR A 222 12.03 -12.59 9.57
N VAL A 223 11.02 -13.30 10.09
CA VAL A 223 10.23 -12.90 11.26
C VAL A 223 10.72 -13.72 12.45
N PHE A 224 11.46 -13.05 13.33
CA PHE A 224 12.05 -13.64 14.54
C PHE A 224 11.38 -13.07 15.79
N GLU A 225 10.13 -12.61 15.68
CA GLU A 225 9.45 -11.89 16.74
C GLU A 225 9.09 -12.74 17.96
N ARG A 226 8.82 -12.06 19.08
CA ARG A 226 8.11 -12.66 20.22
C ARG A 226 6.66 -12.93 19.86
N HIS A 227 6.02 -13.80 20.64
CA HIS A 227 4.58 -13.99 20.63
C HIS A 227 3.97 -13.41 21.93
N PRO A 228 3.20 -12.29 21.88
CA PRO A 228 2.90 -11.47 20.71
C PRO A 228 4.02 -10.48 20.35
N PRO A 229 4.08 -10.03 19.07
CA PRO A 229 5.05 -9.06 18.56
C PRO A 229 4.62 -7.62 18.80
N ASP A 230 5.51 -6.68 18.46
CA ASP A 230 5.11 -5.30 18.26
C ASP A 230 4.11 -5.18 17.10
N ARG A 231 3.04 -4.40 17.30
CA ARG A 231 1.86 -4.41 16.43
C ARG A 231 2.15 -4.18 14.95
N LEU A 232 3.15 -3.35 14.63
CA LEU A 232 3.43 -2.91 13.27
C LEU A 232 4.80 -3.31 12.74
N VAL A 233 5.54 -4.15 13.47
CA VAL A 233 6.86 -4.61 13.02
C VAL A 233 6.77 -5.25 11.63
N LEU A 234 5.80 -6.13 11.39
CA LEU A 234 5.67 -6.76 10.08
C LEU A 234 5.28 -5.76 8.98
N ALA A 235 4.51 -4.72 9.31
CA ALA A 235 4.19 -3.66 8.36
C ALA A 235 5.44 -2.84 8.02
N HIS A 236 6.26 -2.51 9.02
CA HIS A 236 7.53 -1.81 8.83
C HIS A 236 8.47 -2.61 7.93
N GLU A 237 8.71 -3.88 8.26
CA GLU A 237 9.56 -4.76 7.46
C GLU A 237 9.02 -4.92 6.04
N THR A 238 7.71 -5.07 5.88
CA THR A 238 7.13 -5.16 4.54
C THR A 238 7.34 -3.87 3.73
N GLY A 239 7.53 -2.72 4.38
CA GLY A 239 7.89 -1.46 3.72
C GLY A 239 9.20 -1.57 2.93
N HIS A 240 10.21 -2.25 3.49
CA HIS A 240 11.47 -2.50 2.79
C HIS A 240 11.32 -3.42 1.56
N VAL A 241 10.32 -4.31 1.56
CA VAL A 241 9.98 -5.13 0.37
C VAL A 241 9.51 -4.23 -0.78
N PHE A 242 9.04 -3.02 -0.49
CA PHE A 242 8.60 -2.03 -1.48
C PHE A 242 9.60 -0.86 -1.64
N ASP A 243 10.88 -1.11 -1.41
CA ASP A 243 11.98 -0.16 -1.61
C ASP A 243 11.95 1.08 -0.69
N LEU A 244 11.30 1.01 0.48
CA LEU A 244 11.38 2.08 1.49
C LEU A 244 12.60 1.93 2.40
N PRO A 245 13.31 3.00 2.76
CA PRO A 245 14.39 2.97 3.73
C PRO A 245 13.88 3.10 5.16
N ASP A 246 14.73 2.75 6.12
CA ASP A 246 14.60 3.23 7.49
C ASP A 246 14.80 4.74 7.54
N LEU A 247 13.93 5.44 8.27
CA LEU A 247 14.01 6.88 8.49
C LEU A 247 14.50 7.25 9.89
N TYR A 248 14.61 6.28 10.81
CA TYR A 248 15.20 6.52 12.12
C TYR A 248 16.72 6.74 12.02
N HIS A 249 17.23 7.53 12.94
CA HIS A 249 18.65 7.79 13.08
C HIS A 249 19.19 7.01 14.28
N ARG A 250 19.92 5.91 14.00
CA ARG A 250 20.62 5.17 15.06
C ARG A 250 21.74 6.05 15.66
N PRO A 251 21.65 6.48 16.94
CA PRO A 251 22.68 7.30 17.55
C PRO A 251 23.99 6.53 17.67
N VAL A 252 25.11 7.19 17.38
CA VAL A 252 26.44 6.55 17.31
C VAL A 252 26.90 5.95 18.64
N ASP A 253 26.45 6.51 19.76
CA ASP A 253 26.76 6.06 21.13
C ASP A 253 25.60 5.29 21.80
N GLY A 254 24.53 4.99 21.05
CA GLY A 254 23.30 4.38 21.56
C GLY A 254 22.51 5.28 22.52
N LYS A 255 22.90 6.55 22.69
CA LYS A 255 22.23 7.53 23.55
C LYS A 255 21.71 8.66 22.68
N GLY A 256 20.43 8.61 22.36
CA GLY A 256 19.79 9.65 21.56
C GLY A 256 18.39 9.27 21.14
N ASP A 257 17.70 10.24 20.59
CA ASP A 257 16.38 10.07 20.01
C ASP A 257 16.52 9.36 18.66
N TRP A 258 16.01 8.12 18.59
CA TRP A 258 16.06 7.33 17.36
C TRP A 258 15.20 7.98 16.27
N ASP A 259 14.20 8.76 16.64
CA ASP A 259 13.21 9.32 15.73
C ASP A 259 13.48 10.80 15.43
N THR A 260 14.69 11.28 15.73
CA THR A 260 15.08 12.72 15.69
C THR A 260 14.55 13.50 14.48
N TYR A 261 14.50 12.91 13.28
CA TYR A 261 14.16 13.61 12.05
C TYR A 261 12.70 13.47 11.60
N VAL A 262 12.04 12.39 12.00
CA VAL A 262 10.72 12.01 11.47
C VAL A 262 9.67 11.78 12.56
N GLY A 263 10.10 11.56 13.80
CA GLY A 263 9.24 11.29 14.94
C GLY A 263 8.35 10.06 14.72
N ASP A 264 7.20 10.07 15.40
CA ASP A 264 6.14 9.08 15.27
C ASP A 264 5.21 9.33 14.06
N TRP A 265 5.68 10.03 13.03
CA TRP A 265 4.83 10.44 11.89
C TRP A 265 4.96 9.52 10.67
N ASP A 266 6.01 8.70 10.60
CA ASP A 266 6.20 7.73 9.52
C ASP A 266 6.52 6.35 10.10
N LEU A 267 5.83 5.32 9.62
CA LEU A 267 6.05 3.93 10.01
C LEU A 267 7.52 3.50 9.83
N MET A 268 8.20 4.00 8.81
CA MET A 268 9.60 3.72 8.54
C MET A 268 10.56 4.47 9.49
N GLY A 269 10.04 5.45 10.23
CA GLY A 269 10.72 6.06 11.38
C GLY A 269 10.51 5.24 12.64
N SER A 270 9.25 5.04 13.02
CA SER A 270 8.89 4.39 14.28
C SER A 270 7.78 3.37 14.07
N GLN A 271 8.09 2.09 14.24
CA GLN A 271 7.07 1.03 14.30
C GLN A 271 6.17 1.13 15.55
N PHE A 272 6.56 1.97 16.51
CA PHE A 272 5.85 2.27 17.75
C PHE A 272 4.98 3.52 17.64
N ALA A 273 4.95 4.15 16.47
CA ALA A 273 4.29 5.42 16.23
C ALA A 273 2.85 5.45 16.77
N LEU A 274 2.52 6.55 17.46
CA LEU A 274 1.17 6.82 17.95
C LEU A 274 0.16 7.01 16.81
N SER A 275 0.62 7.51 15.66
CA SER A 275 -0.16 7.66 14.43
C SER A 275 0.61 7.05 13.26
N PRO A 276 0.63 5.71 13.16
CA PRO A 276 1.48 5.01 12.21
C PRO A 276 0.86 5.05 10.82
N ASP A 277 1.31 5.98 10.00
CA ASP A 277 1.06 6.03 8.56
C ASP A 277 2.40 6.23 7.83
N LEU A 278 2.38 6.35 6.50
CA LEU A 278 3.53 6.75 5.70
C LEU A 278 3.40 8.23 5.30
N PHE A 279 4.53 8.92 5.23
CA PHE A 279 4.59 10.26 4.69
C PHE A 279 4.04 10.31 3.26
N ALA A 280 3.48 11.48 2.92
CA ALA A 280 3.01 11.76 1.56
C ALA A 280 4.06 11.45 0.49
N TRP A 281 5.35 11.65 0.79
CA TRP A 281 6.45 11.30 -0.10
C TRP A 281 6.53 9.80 -0.40
N HIS A 282 6.50 8.95 0.64
CA HIS A 282 6.47 7.49 0.48
C HIS A 282 5.20 7.02 -0.21
N LYS A 283 4.02 7.56 0.15
CA LYS A 283 2.76 7.27 -0.57
C LYS A 283 2.86 7.62 -2.06
N TRP A 284 3.53 8.71 -2.42
CA TRP A 284 3.77 9.08 -3.82
C TRP A 284 4.76 8.14 -4.51
N LYS A 285 5.89 7.82 -3.87
CA LYS A 285 6.90 6.87 -4.36
C LYS A 285 6.31 5.49 -4.65
N LEU A 286 5.41 5.02 -3.78
CA LEU A 286 4.72 3.73 -3.94
C LEU A 286 3.60 3.74 -4.99
N GLY A 287 3.28 4.91 -5.56
CA GLY A 287 2.25 5.07 -6.59
C GLY A 287 0.82 5.18 -6.03
N TRP A 288 0.67 5.53 -4.75
CA TRP A 288 -0.63 5.65 -4.10
C TRP A 288 -1.22 7.06 -4.19
N LEU A 289 -0.39 8.07 -4.45
CA LEU A 289 -0.82 9.42 -4.81
C LEU A 289 -0.70 9.64 -6.33
N ASP A 290 -1.79 10.11 -6.96
CA ASP A 290 -1.80 10.46 -8.37
C ASP A 290 -0.94 11.72 -8.63
N PRO A 291 -0.34 11.88 -9.83
CA PRO A 291 0.41 13.10 -10.17
C PRO A 291 -0.35 14.42 -9.95
N ARG A 292 -1.68 14.40 -10.11
CA ARG A 292 -2.56 15.57 -9.85
C ARG A 292 -2.68 15.95 -8.37
N GLN A 293 -2.36 15.04 -7.44
CA GLN A 293 -2.35 15.28 -6.00
C GLN A 293 -1.04 15.93 -5.55
N VAL A 294 -0.07 16.13 -6.47
CA VAL A 294 1.23 16.71 -6.18
C VAL A 294 1.43 17.97 -6.98
N THR A 295 1.68 19.09 -6.29
CA THR A 295 1.98 20.37 -6.93
C THR A 295 3.44 20.78 -6.67
N CYS A 296 4.21 20.92 -7.76
CA CYS A 296 5.57 21.45 -7.71
C CYS A 296 5.56 22.98 -7.71
N VAL A 297 6.09 23.61 -6.66
CA VAL A 297 6.20 25.07 -6.58
C VAL A 297 7.47 25.56 -7.30
N ARG A 298 7.30 25.89 -8.59
CA ARG A 298 8.26 26.42 -9.58
C ARG A 298 8.88 27.78 -9.31
N SER A 299 7.99 28.72 -9.08
CA SER A 299 8.28 30.13 -9.31
C SER A 299 8.64 30.82 -7.99
N PRO A 300 9.61 31.74 -8.00
CA PRO A 300 9.82 32.63 -6.88
C PRO A 300 8.54 33.40 -6.53
N GLY A 301 8.33 33.70 -5.25
CA GLY A 301 7.16 34.42 -4.75
C GLY A 301 6.19 33.51 -3.99
N SER A 302 4.98 34.02 -3.75
CA SER A 302 3.96 33.33 -2.95
C SER A 302 3.03 32.52 -3.82
N THR A 303 2.93 31.22 -3.54
CA THR A 303 1.92 30.32 -4.13
C THR A 303 0.88 29.99 -3.05
N ARG A 304 -0.40 30.16 -3.35
CA ARG A 304 -1.49 29.74 -2.46
C ARG A 304 -1.97 28.36 -2.91
N LEU A 305 -1.86 27.37 -2.02
CA LEU A 305 -2.30 26.00 -2.24
C LEU A 305 -3.32 25.62 -1.16
N THR A 306 -4.26 24.75 -1.52
CA THR A 306 -5.09 24.04 -0.56
C THR A 306 -4.48 22.67 -0.36
N LEU A 307 -4.29 22.27 0.91
CA LEU A 307 -3.78 20.96 1.27
C LEU A 307 -4.90 20.14 1.90
N GLU A 308 -4.94 18.86 1.58
CA GLU A 308 -5.81 17.87 2.18
C GLU A 308 -4.94 16.85 2.94
N PRO A 309 -5.38 16.34 4.10
CA PRO A 309 -4.64 15.29 4.79
C PRO A 309 -4.60 14.04 3.91
N VAL A 310 -3.42 13.42 3.84
CA VAL A 310 -3.24 12.13 3.17
C VAL A 310 -3.26 10.96 4.16
N GLU A 311 -3.29 11.26 5.46
CA GLU A 311 -3.43 10.26 6.53
C GLU A 311 -4.89 9.80 6.63
N VAL A 312 -5.09 8.53 7.01
CA VAL A 312 -6.43 7.88 7.08
C VAL A 312 -6.72 7.35 8.48
#